data_AF-A0A369RK09-F1
#
_entry.id   AF-A0A369RK09-F1
#
_cell.length_a   1.000
_cell.length_b   1.000
_cell.length_c   1.000
_cell.angle_alpha   90.00
_cell.angle_beta   90.00
_cell.angle_gamma   90.00
#
_symmetry.space_group_name_H-M   'P 1'
#
loop_
_entity.id
_entity.type
_entity.pdbx_description
1 polymer ?
#
loop_
_entity_poly.entity_id
_entity_poly.type
_entity_poly.pdbx_seq_one_letter_code
_entity_poly.pdbx_strand_id
1 'polypeptide(L)'
;MNLYEFTFIAQQSLLRQEVEEMVQELAISLKNIKADVISQGVKSFIEREYGTVTKQELETSAENIKESLIVYSSVLEELTKILWVELEEDFSNLKEIKLKIDKELKDELSDTGITQNLMNLPGANTKSAFIYNVVNAFKENISQHLIKILQEVLKSFKIVGSNQLSKTLEVLLKNIEASGLIKYEYWGLLDFAYPINKVKSGHYCMMCISSTSSIMDEFKRRVKLNESIIRHFSVRVNEFFKGKSYMMDKQIEEQSA
;
A
#
# COMPACT_ATOMS: atom_id res chain seq x y z
N MET A 1 0.28 11.97 8.18
CA MET A 1 -0.18 10.60 7.94
C MET A 1 -1.39 10.41 8.82
N ASN A 2 -2.54 10.07 8.22
CA ASN A 2 -3.80 9.92 8.94
C ASN A 2 -4.12 8.43 9.03
N LEU A 3 -4.67 8.02 10.16
CA LEU A 3 -5.18 6.68 10.35
C LEU A 3 -6.69 6.71 10.14
N TYR A 4 -7.20 5.73 9.39
CA TYR A 4 -8.60 5.60 9.07
C TYR A 4 -9.10 4.21 9.43
N GLU A 5 -10.21 4.16 10.15
CA GLU A 5 -11.04 2.98 10.27
C GLU A 5 -12.09 3.04 9.17
N PHE A 6 -11.99 2.14 8.22
CA PHE A 6 -12.88 2.04 7.07
C PHE A 6 -13.75 0.79 7.23
N THR A 7 -15.04 0.98 7.40
CA THR A 7 -16.01 -0.12 7.50
C THR A 7 -16.84 -0.15 6.23
N PHE A 8 -17.06 -1.34 5.69
CA PHE A 8 -18.00 -1.51 4.58
C PHE A 8 -18.88 -2.74 4.80
N ILE A 9 -20.01 -2.74 4.12
CA ILE A 9 -21.01 -3.81 4.13
C ILE A 9 -21.11 -4.37 2.72
N ALA A 10 -20.74 -5.63 2.53
CA ALA A 10 -20.90 -6.33 1.26
C ALA A 10 -22.29 -6.98 1.14
N GLN A 11 -22.70 -7.25 -0.10
CA GLN A 11 -23.95 -7.94 -0.40
C GLN A 11 -24.05 -9.30 0.29
N GLN A 12 -25.21 -9.60 0.88
CA GLN A 12 -25.52 -10.88 1.56
C GLN A 12 -25.35 -12.11 0.66
N SER A 13 -25.51 -11.96 -0.66
CA SER A 13 -25.40 -13.06 -1.62
C SER A 13 -23.98 -13.59 -1.79
N LEU A 14 -22.97 -12.84 -1.35
CA LEU A 14 -21.58 -13.21 -1.50
C LEU A 14 -21.18 -14.29 -0.48
N LEU A 15 -20.28 -15.16 -0.90
CA LEU A 15 -19.60 -16.09 -0.01
C LEU A 15 -18.48 -15.37 0.74
N ARG A 16 -18.10 -15.92 1.90
CA ARG A 16 -16.98 -15.38 2.70
C ARG A 16 -15.69 -15.24 1.89
N GLN A 17 -15.39 -16.21 1.03
CA GLN A 17 -14.19 -16.19 0.17
C GLN A 17 -14.22 -15.01 -0.81
N GLU A 18 -15.36 -14.75 -1.45
CA GLU A 18 -15.54 -13.61 -2.36
C GLU A 18 -15.40 -12.26 -1.63
N VAL A 19 -15.85 -12.19 -0.38
CA VAL A 19 -15.64 -11.01 0.47
C VAL A 19 -14.16 -10.81 0.83
N GLU A 20 -13.45 -11.89 1.15
CA GLU A 20 -12.01 -11.85 1.43
C GLU A 20 -11.21 -11.45 0.18
N GLU A 21 -11.56 -11.97 -1.00
CA GLU A 21 -10.99 -11.56 -2.29
C GLU A 21 -11.23 -10.08 -2.56
N MET A 22 -12.46 -9.59 -2.36
CA MET A 22 -12.78 -8.17 -2.52
C MET A 22 -11.95 -7.28 -1.59
N VAL A 23 -11.64 -7.71 -0.37
CA VAL A 23 -10.75 -6.95 0.53
C VAL A 23 -9.33 -6.86 -0.03
N GLN A 24 -8.83 -7.94 -0.66
CA GLN A 24 -7.55 -7.91 -1.36
C GLN A 24 -7.59 -6.96 -2.55
N GLU A 25 -8.66 -6.98 -3.35
CA GLU A 25 -8.86 -6.04 -4.46
C GLU A 25 -8.88 -4.58 -3.99
N LEU A 26 -9.55 -4.29 -2.88
CA LEU A 26 -9.56 -2.96 -2.27
C LEU A 26 -8.16 -2.55 -1.77
N ALA A 27 -7.41 -3.49 -1.19
CA ALA A 27 -6.03 -3.25 -0.77
C ALA A 27 -5.12 -2.95 -1.97
N ILE A 28 -5.28 -3.67 -3.09
CA ILE A 28 -4.59 -3.40 -4.35
C ILE A 28 -5.01 -2.03 -4.92
N SER A 29 -6.30 -1.72 -4.89
CA SER A 29 -6.83 -0.43 -5.34
C SER A 29 -6.21 0.74 -4.57
N LEU A 30 -6.03 0.63 -3.26
CA LEU A 30 -5.32 1.63 -2.44
C LEU A 30 -3.89 1.88 -2.93
N LYS A 31 -3.15 0.82 -3.30
CA LYS A 31 -1.78 0.92 -3.82
C LYS A 31 -1.77 1.60 -5.19
N ASN A 32 -2.71 1.24 -6.06
CA ASN A 32 -2.82 1.83 -7.38
C ASN A 32 -3.18 3.32 -7.30
N ILE A 33 -4.13 3.70 -6.44
CA ILE A 33 -4.48 5.11 -6.20
C ILE A 33 -3.26 5.90 -5.72
N LYS A 34 -2.49 5.32 -4.80
CA LYS A 34 -1.26 5.94 -4.30
C LYS A 34 -0.28 6.20 -5.44
N ALA A 35 -0.03 5.21 -6.30
CA ALA A 35 0.83 5.36 -7.47
C ALA A 35 0.30 6.43 -8.43
N ASP A 36 -1.01 6.45 -8.70
CA ASP A 36 -1.67 7.44 -9.55
C ASP A 36 -1.49 8.86 -8.98
N VAL A 37 -1.71 9.07 -7.67
CA VAL A 37 -1.57 10.37 -7.02
C VAL A 37 -0.13 10.88 -7.09
N ILE A 38 0.86 10.00 -6.94
CA ILE A 38 2.28 10.37 -7.07
C ILE A 38 2.59 10.78 -8.51
N SER A 39 2.16 9.96 -9.48
CA SER A 39 2.37 10.22 -10.90
C SER A 39 1.72 11.55 -11.35
N GLN A 40 0.50 11.82 -10.91
CA GLN A 40 -0.16 13.12 -11.13
C GLN A 40 0.57 14.28 -10.44
N GLY A 41 1.09 14.06 -9.23
CA GLY A 41 1.92 15.05 -8.53
C GLY A 41 3.15 15.44 -9.35
N VAL A 42 3.86 14.45 -9.89
CA VAL A 42 5.03 14.67 -10.76
C VAL A 42 4.62 15.37 -12.05
N LYS A 43 3.55 14.91 -12.72
CA LYS A 43 3.02 15.54 -13.94
C LYS A 43 2.70 17.03 -13.71
N SER A 44 1.96 17.33 -12.65
CA SER A 44 1.57 18.72 -12.31
C SER A 44 2.77 19.60 -11.97
N PHE A 45 3.85 19.04 -11.44
CA PHE A 45 5.08 19.77 -11.16
C PHE A 45 5.79 20.14 -12.47
N ILE A 46 5.92 19.18 -13.39
CA ILE A 46 6.56 19.42 -14.69
C ILE A 46 5.77 20.44 -15.51
N GLU A 47 4.43 20.33 -15.55
CA GLU A 47 3.56 21.29 -16.24
C GLU A 47 3.68 22.72 -15.69
N ARG A 48 3.88 22.87 -14.37
CA ARG A 48 3.96 24.18 -13.71
C ARG A 48 5.29 24.88 -13.97
N GLU A 49 6.38 24.12 -14.04
CA GLU A 49 7.71 24.65 -14.29
C GLU A 49 7.97 24.88 -15.79
N TYR A 50 7.36 24.10 -16.69
CA TYR A 50 7.55 24.23 -18.14
C TYR A 50 6.26 23.98 -18.96
N GLY A 51 5.76 25.02 -19.63
CA GLY A 51 4.58 24.94 -20.51
C GLY A 51 4.83 24.37 -21.92
N THR A 52 6.06 23.99 -22.26
CA THR A 52 6.51 23.55 -23.61
C THR A 52 6.95 22.09 -23.68
N VAL A 53 6.44 21.22 -22.82
CA VAL A 53 6.68 19.77 -22.96
C VAL A 53 5.55 19.15 -23.76
N THR A 54 5.87 18.21 -24.68
CA THR A 54 4.83 17.52 -25.42
C THR A 54 4.03 16.63 -24.46
N LYS A 55 2.69 16.65 -24.58
CA LYS A 55 1.80 15.85 -23.70
C LYS A 55 2.16 14.36 -23.70
N GLN A 56 2.64 13.86 -24.84
CA GLN A 56 2.97 12.47 -25.06
C GLN A 56 4.24 12.02 -24.32
N GLU A 57 5.28 12.87 -24.26
CA GLU A 57 6.49 12.60 -23.47
C GLU A 57 6.20 12.60 -21.97
N LEU A 58 5.32 13.51 -21.51
CA LEU A 58 4.87 13.55 -20.11
C LEU A 58 4.06 12.31 -19.73
N GLU A 59 3.14 11.88 -20.59
CA GLU A 59 2.32 10.69 -20.35
C GLU A 59 3.16 9.42 -20.32
N THR A 60 4.12 9.28 -21.25
CA THR A 60 5.04 8.13 -21.27
C THR A 60 5.89 8.08 -20.00
N SER A 61 6.42 9.22 -19.57
CA SER A 61 7.21 9.29 -18.34
C SER A 61 6.39 9.03 -17.08
N ALA A 62 5.14 9.52 -17.04
CA ALA A 62 4.22 9.32 -15.93
C ALA A 62 3.82 7.84 -15.78
N GLU A 63 3.66 7.14 -16.90
CA GLU A 63 3.37 5.70 -16.90
C GLU A 63 4.58 4.89 -16.44
N ASN A 64 5.79 5.18 -16.94
CA ASN A 64 7.01 4.52 -16.48
C ASN A 64 7.24 4.67 -14.96
N ILE A 65 6.95 5.86 -14.41
CA ILE A 65 7.02 6.11 -12.96
C ILE A 65 5.97 5.28 -12.22
N LYS A 66 4.74 5.22 -12.75
CA LYS A 66 3.65 4.45 -12.16
C LYS A 66 3.97 2.95 -12.14
N GLU A 67 4.43 2.39 -13.26
CA GLU A 67 4.82 0.98 -13.37
C GLU A 67 5.93 0.66 -12.37
N SER A 68 6.97 1.50 -12.29
CA SER A 68 8.05 1.34 -11.31
C SER A 68 7.54 1.34 -9.87
N LEU A 69 6.62 2.25 -9.52
CA LEU A 69 6.01 2.32 -8.19
C LEU A 69 5.18 1.08 -7.84
N ILE A 70 4.46 0.53 -8.81
CA ILE A 70 3.67 -0.70 -8.64
C ILE A 70 4.60 -1.89 -8.38
N VAL A 71 5.67 -2.01 -9.19
CA VAL A 71 6.70 -3.06 -9.01
C VAL A 71 7.30 -2.98 -7.61
N TYR A 72 7.68 -1.78 -7.13
CA TYR A 72 8.21 -1.65 -5.77
C TYR A 72 7.24 -2.03 -4.66
N SER A 73 5.94 -1.75 -4.83
CA SER A 73 4.93 -2.19 -3.87
C SER A 73 4.81 -3.72 -3.84
N SER A 74 4.81 -4.36 -5.02
CA SER A 74 4.76 -5.82 -5.13
C SER A 74 5.95 -6.47 -4.43
N VAL A 75 7.15 -5.99 -4.75
CA VAL A 75 8.40 -6.48 -4.19
C VAL A 75 8.43 -6.36 -2.66
N LEU A 76 8.02 -5.21 -2.12
CA LEU A 76 7.98 -4.99 -0.67
C LEU A 76 7.02 -5.97 0.03
N GLU A 77 5.89 -6.28 -0.60
CA GLU A 77 4.93 -7.23 -0.06
C GLU A 77 5.45 -8.65 -0.09
N GLU A 78 6.09 -9.04 -1.18
CA GLU A 78 6.71 -10.36 -1.32
C GLU A 78 7.84 -10.54 -0.31
N LEU A 79 8.73 -9.55 -0.18
CA LEU A 79 9.76 -9.51 0.88
C LEU A 79 9.15 -9.66 2.27
N THR A 80 8.09 -8.90 2.56
CA THR A 80 7.44 -8.95 3.88
C THR A 80 6.80 -10.32 4.13
N LYS A 81 6.19 -10.93 3.11
CA LYS A 81 5.61 -12.27 3.20
C LYS A 81 6.67 -13.33 3.47
N ILE A 82 7.75 -13.34 2.68
CA ILE A 82 8.86 -14.28 2.86
C ILE A 82 9.45 -14.16 4.26
N LEU A 83 9.77 -12.93 4.67
CA LEU A 83 10.35 -12.68 5.99
C LEU A 83 9.40 -13.02 7.14
N TRP A 84 8.09 -12.85 6.97
CA TRP A 84 7.15 -13.15 8.05
C TRP A 84 6.85 -14.65 8.16
N VAL A 85 6.66 -15.32 7.02
CA VAL A 85 6.27 -16.73 6.94
C VAL A 85 7.45 -17.66 7.17
N GLU A 86 8.59 -17.37 6.55
CA GLU A 86 9.69 -18.34 6.45
C GLU A 86 10.80 -18.08 7.47
N LEU A 87 11.00 -16.85 7.93
CA LEU A 87 12.06 -16.55 8.90
C LEU A 87 11.79 -17.21 10.24
N GLU A 88 12.75 -18.01 10.72
CA GLU A 88 12.70 -18.58 12.06
C GLU A 88 13.00 -17.53 13.13
N GLU A 89 12.50 -17.73 14.35
CA GLU A 89 12.75 -16.79 15.46
C GLU A 89 14.23 -16.72 15.86
N ASP A 90 14.98 -17.81 15.65
CA ASP A 90 16.41 -17.92 15.95
C ASP A 90 17.32 -17.47 14.80
N PHE A 91 16.75 -17.04 13.66
CA PHE A 91 17.48 -16.64 12.45
C PHE A 91 18.39 -17.72 11.82
N SER A 92 18.21 -19.00 12.18
CA SER A 92 19.05 -20.11 11.69
C SER A 92 19.02 -20.26 10.16
N ASN A 93 17.88 -19.95 9.55
CA ASN A 93 17.64 -20.06 8.12
C ASN A 93 17.89 -18.77 7.31
N LEU A 94 18.50 -17.74 7.94
CA LEU A 94 18.73 -16.44 7.30
C LEU A 94 19.57 -16.51 6.02
N LYS A 95 20.52 -17.45 5.93
CA LYS A 95 21.33 -17.64 4.71
C LYS A 95 20.52 -18.18 3.54
N GLU A 96 19.60 -19.10 3.80
CA GLU A 96 18.72 -19.68 2.79
C GLU A 96 17.68 -18.65 2.32
N ILE A 97 17.07 -17.94 3.26
CA ILE A 97 16.13 -16.86 2.98
C ILE A 97 16.79 -15.76 2.15
N LYS A 98 18.04 -15.40 2.47
CA LYS A 98 18.78 -14.41 1.67
C LYS A 98 18.96 -14.86 0.22
N LEU A 99 19.31 -16.13 -0.01
CA LEU A 99 19.46 -16.66 -1.37
C LEU A 99 18.13 -16.71 -2.11
N LYS A 100 17.03 -16.98 -1.41
CA LYS A 100 15.68 -17.00 -1.98
C LYS A 100 15.21 -15.59 -2.36
N ILE A 101 15.38 -14.63 -1.46
CA ILE A 101 15.13 -13.21 -1.71
C ILE A 101 15.98 -12.74 -2.89
N ASP A 102 17.28 -13.03 -2.91
CA ASP A 102 18.15 -12.63 -4.03
C ASP A 102 17.71 -13.25 -5.36
N LYS A 103 17.06 -14.42 -5.35
CA LYS A 103 16.53 -15.08 -6.55
C LYS A 103 15.22 -14.45 -7.03
N GLU A 104 14.23 -14.30 -6.15
CA GLU A 104 12.93 -13.66 -6.46
C GLU A 104 13.12 -12.21 -6.89
N LEU A 105 13.94 -11.45 -6.16
CA LEU A 105 14.21 -10.05 -6.48
C LEU A 105 14.95 -9.89 -7.80
N LYS A 106 15.80 -10.84 -8.21
CA LYS A 106 16.59 -10.72 -9.44
C LYS A 106 15.73 -10.90 -10.70
N ASP A 107 14.65 -11.67 -10.62
CA ASP A 107 13.72 -11.84 -11.73
C ASP A 107 12.83 -10.59 -11.91
N GLU A 108 12.37 -9.96 -10.81
CA GLU A 108 11.53 -8.75 -10.88
C GLU A 108 12.30 -7.42 -11.02
N LEU A 109 13.55 -7.35 -10.56
CA LEU A 109 14.36 -6.11 -10.50
C LEU A 109 15.55 -6.08 -11.46
N SER A 110 15.62 -7.02 -12.42
CA SER A 110 16.75 -7.18 -13.36
C SER A 110 17.15 -5.89 -14.08
N ASP A 111 16.23 -4.94 -14.26
CA ASP A 111 16.47 -3.63 -14.91
C ASP A 111 16.70 -2.43 -13.96
N THR A 112 16.58 -2.59 -12.63
CA THR A 112 16.53 -1.44 -11.68
C THR A 112 17.79 -1.22 -10.84
N GLY A 113 18.74 -2.16 -10.81
CA GLY A 113 20.02 -1.98 -10.08
C GLY A 113 19.90 -1.94 -8.54
N ILE A 114 18.77 -2.38 -7.97
CA ILE A 114 18.49 -2.37 -6.52
C ILE A 114 19.23 -3.49 -5.76
N THR A 115 19.85 -4.43 -6.48
CA THR A 115 20.43 -5.66 -5.92
C THR A 115 21.73 -5.48 -5.10
N GLN A 116 22.38 -4.32 -5.12
CA GLN A 116 23.73 -4.17 -4.54
C GLN A 116 23.76 -3.93 -3.01
N ASN A 117 22.65 -3.51 -2.37
CA ASN A 117 22.68 -3.08 -0.96
C ASN A 117 22.11 -4.09 0.07
N LEU A 118 21.72 -5.30 -0.35
CA LEU A 118 21.26 -6.38 0.54
C LEU A 118 22.37 -7.00 1.43
N MET A 119 23.62 -6.58 1.26
CA MET A 119 24.74 -7.12 2.06
C MET A 119 24.84 -6.56 3.48
N ASN A 120 24.26 -5.39 3.76
CA ASN A 120 24.37 -4.75 5.07
C ASN A 120 23.04 -4.80 5.83
N LEU A 121 22.57 -6.02 6.13
CA LEU A 121 21.40 -6.16 6.98
C LEU A 121 21.76 -5.77 8.43
N PRO A 122 21.02 -4.84 9.05
CA PRO A 122 21.28 -4.42 10.43
C PRO A 122 20.99 -5.57 11.41
N GLY A 123 21.87 -5.75 12.39
CA GLY A 123 21.66 -6.71 13.47
C GLY A 123 20.41 -6.37 14.28
N ALA A 124 19.63 -7.39 14.66
CA ALA A 124 18.46 -7.22 15.51
C ALA A 124 18.26 -8.43 16.42
N ASN A 125 17.64 -8.18 17.58
CA ASN A 125 17.58 -9.12 18.69
C ASN A 125 16.29 -9.97 18.66
N THR A 126 15.31 -9.57 17.84
CA THR A 126 13.97 -10.15 17.74
C THR A 126 13.53 -10.18 16.29
N LYS A 127 12.80 -11.22 15.86
CA LYS A 127 12.26 -11.38 14.50
C LYS A 127 11.52 -10.13 14.00
N SER A 128 10.64 -9.55 14.82
CA SER A 128 9.88 -8.34 14.45
C SER A 128 10.78 -7.12 14.19
N ALA A 129 11.75 -6.86 15.06
CA ALA A 129 12.70 -5.75 14.89
C ALA A 129 13.61 -5.95 13.67
N PHE A 130 14.02 -7.19 13.40
CA PHE A 130 14.78 -7.52 12.19
C PHE A 130 13.97 -7.22 10.94
N ILE A 131 12.74 -7.73 10.85
CA ILE A 131 11.84 -7.50 9.72
C ILE A 131 11.61 -6.00 9.52
N TYR A 132 11.34 -5.27 10.61
CA TYR A 132 11.17 -3.82 10.55
C TYR A 132 12.41 -3.12 9.96
N ASN A 133 13.61 -3.48 10.43
CA ASN A 133 14.84 -2.86 9.95
C ASN A 133 15.14 -3.20 8.49
N VAL A 134 14.90 -4.45 8.07
CA VAL A 134 15.06 -4.89 6.68
C VAL A 134 14.10 -4.17 5.75
N VAL A 135 12.81 -4.14 6.12
CA VAL A 135 11.77 -3.44 5.36
C VAL A 135 12.10 -1.94 5.26
N ASN A 136 12.59 -1.31 6.34
CA ASN A 136 13.00 0.08 6.30
C ASN A 136 14.24 0.33 5.43
N ALA A 137 15.25 -0.54 5.50
CA ALA A 137 16.42 -0.43 4.63
C ALA A 137 16.04 -0.57 3.15
N PHE A 138 15.09 -1.47 2.85
CA PHE A 138 14.58 -1.64 1.49
C PHE A 138 13.75 -0.43 1.03
N LYS A 139 12.90 0.12 1.90
CA LYS A 139 12.17 1.38 1.63
C LYS A 139 13.11 2.55 1.33
N GLU A 140 14.21 2.66 2.06
CA GLU A 140 15.22 3.70 1.80
C GLU A 140 15.88 3.50 0.43
N ASN A 141 16.31 2.27 0.11
CA ASN A 141 16.89 1.96 -1.21
C ASN A 141 15.91 2.25 -2.36
N ILE A 142 14.64 1.87 -2.22
CA ILE A 142 13.59 2.20 -3.19
C ILE A 142 13.45 3.71 -3.33
N SER A 143 13.42 4.44 -2.22
CA SER A 143 13.28 5.90 -2.23
C SER A 143 14.44 6.56 -2.97
N GLN A 144 15.67 6.11 -2.73
CA GLN A 144 16.86 6.58 -3.46
C GLN A 144 16.80 6.26 -4.96
N HIS A 145 16.34 5.06 -5.32
CA HIS A 145 16.18 4.69 -6.72
C HIS A 145 15.08 5.53 -7.42
N LEU A 146 13.94 5.74 -6.77
CA LEU A 146 12.87 6.59 -7.29
C LEU A 146 13.33 8.03 -7.47
N ILE A 147 14.11 8.57 -6.53
CA ILE A 147 14.76 9.88 -6.69
C ILE A 147 15.63 9.88 -7.94
N LYS A 148 16.41 8.83 -8.18
CA LYS A 148 17.27 8.72 -9.36
C LYS A 148 16.47 8.69 -10.67
N ILE A 149 15.42 7.86 -10.76
CA ILE A 149 14.50 7.84 -11.93
C ILE A 149 13.93 9.25 -12.15
N LEU A 150 13.41 9.87 -11.09
CA LEU A 150 12.82 11.21 -11.19
C LEU A 150 13.86 12.24 -11.63
N GLN A 151 15.09 12.18 -11.12
CA GLN A 151 16.18 13.04 -11.57
C GLN A 151 16.56 12.80 -13.04
N GLU A 152 16.55 11.56 -13.51
CA GLU A 152 16.83 11.21 -14.91
C GLU A 152 15.74 11.75 -15.85
N VAL A 153 14.48 11.57 -15.47
CA VAL A 153 13.32 12.17 -16.14
C VAL A 153 13.45 13.70 -16.17
N LEU A 154 13.76 14.33 -15.04
CA LEU A 154 13.90 15.78 -14.98
C LEU A 154 15.09 16.28 -15.81
N LYS A 155 16.20 15.53 -15.82
CA LYS A 155 17.36 15.82 -16.68
C LYS A 155 17.01 15.70 -18.17
N SER A 156 16.21 14.72 -18.58
CA SER A 156 15.78 14.58 -19.98
C SER A 156 14.97 15.81 -20.43
N PHE A 157 14.22 16.43 -19.52
CA PHE A 157 13.52 17.70 -19.72
C PHE A 157 14.40 18.96 -19.51
N LYS A 158 15.73 18.81 -19.32
CA LYS A 158 16.69 19.90 -19.05
C LYS A 158 16.37 20.73 -17.79
N ILE A 159 15.68 20.13 -16.81
CA ILE A 159 15.33 20.77 -15.55
C ILE A 159 16.54 20.65 -14.61
N VAL A 160 17.42 21.65 -14.61
CA VAL A 160 18.61 21.69 -13.75
C VAL A 160 18.52 22.90 -12.83
N GLY A 161 18.47 22.65 -11.51
CA GLY A 161 18.90 23.63 -10.50
C GLY A 161 17.82 24.41 -9.77
N SER A 162 16.82 23.77 -9.15
CA SER A 162 15.99 24.45 -8.15
C SER A 162 15.95 23.71 -6.81
N ASN A 163 16.25 24.42 -5.72
CA ASN A 163 16.03 23.96 -4.34
C ASN A 163 14.54 23.66 -4.05
N GLN A 164 13.63 24.08 -4.93
CA GLN A 164 12.20 23.77 -4.90
C GLN A 164 11.92 22.31 -5.31
N LEU A 165 12.74 21.77 -6.21
CA LEU A 165 12.59 20.43 -6.76
C LEU A 165 12.93 19.38 -5.70
N SER A 166 14.03 19.55 -4.96
CA SER A 166 14.39 18.67 -3.84
C SER A 166 13.31 18.66 -2.75
N LYS A 167 12.80 19.84 -2.37
CA LYS A 167 11.73 19.95 -1.36
C LYS A 167 10.41 19.33 -1.82
N THR A 168 10.08 19.43 -3.10
CA THR A 168 8.87 18.81 -3.67
C THR A 168 9.03 17.29 -3.76
N LEU A 169 10.21 16.81 -4.15
CA LEU A 169 10.55 15.38 -4.15
C LEU A 169 10.46 14.80 -2.74
N GLU A 170 10.98 15.48 -1.72
CA GLU A 170 10.85 15.06 -0.31
C GLU A 170 9.38 14.98 0.15
N VAL A 171 8.55 15.95 -0.22
CA VAL A 171 7.11 15.93 0.09
C VAL A 171 6.40 14.79 -0.63
N LEU A 172 6.74 14.54 -1.90
CA LEU A 172 6.20 13.41 -2.67
C LEU A 172 6.63 12.09 -2.03
N LEU A 173 7.92 11.92 -1.69
CA LEU A 173 8.49 10.74 -1.01
C LEU A 173 7.79 10.45 0.31
N LYS A 174 7.54 11.46 1.14
CA LYS A 174 6.78 11.30 2.39
C LYS A 174 5.36 10.78 2.17
N ASN A 175 4.75 11.11 1.03
CA ASN A 175 3.44 10.56 0.65
C ASN A 175 3.54 9.10 0.15
N ILE A 176 4.71 8.69 -0.39
CA ILE A 176 5.01 7.31 -0.76
C ILE A 176 5.11 6.42 0.48
N GLU A 177 5.61 6.92 1.61
CA GLU A 177 5.76 6.09 2.82
C GLU A 177 4.43 5.78 3.54
N ALA A 178 3.37 6.56 3.28
CA ALA A 178 2.28 6.73 4.24
C ALA A 178 1.00 5.91 4.00
N SER A 179 0.94 5.09 2.92
CA SER A 179 -0.33 4.54 2.44
C SER A 179 -0.33 3.01 2.32
N GLY A 180 -1.22 2.34 3.07
CA GLY A 180 -1.37 0.88 3.05
C GLY A 180 -2.45 0.36 4.02
N LEU A 181 -2.96 -0.84 3.73
CA LEU A 181 -3.81 -1.61 4.64
C LEU A 181 -2.93 -2.17 5.76
N ILE A 182 -3.26 -1.84 7.02
CA ILE A 182 -2.51 -2.28 8.20
C ILE A 182 -3.16 -3.51 8.80
N LYS A 183 -4.48 -3.51 8.89
CA LYS A 183 -5.25 -4.60 9.50
C LYS A 183 -6.61 -4.72 8.85
N TYR A 184 -7.11 -5.94 8.78
CA TYR A 184 -8.47 -6.24 8.33
C TYR A 184 -9.16 -7.15 9.35
N GLU A 185 -10.46 -6.93 9.52
CA GLU A 185 -11.34 -7.79 10.31
C GLU A 185 -12.65 -8.06 9.56
N TYR A 186 -13.00 -9.34 9.45
CA TYR A 186 -14.28 -9.81 8.95
C TYR A 186 -15.25 -10.05 10.12
N TRP A 187 -16.31 -9.25 10.24
CA TRP A 187 -17.29 -9.38 11.32
C TRP A 187 -18.47 -10.29 10.95
N GLY A 188 -18.41 -11.03 9.85
CA GLY A 188 -19.48 -11.96 9.48
C GLY A 188 -20.71 -11.32 8.82
N LEU A 189 -21.68 -12.18 8.55
CA LEU A 189 -23.00 -11.78 8.07
C LEU A 189 -23.85 -11.34 9.27
N LEU A 190 -24.28 -10.08 9.28
CA LEU A 190 -25.09 -9.53 10.36
C LEU A 190 -26.38 -8.94 9.81
N ASP A 191 -27.47 -9.11 10.55
CA ASP A 191 -28.77 -8.52 10.24
C ASP A 191 -28.75 -7.00 10.49
N PHE A 192 -29.34 -6.27 9.57
CA PHE A 192 -29.53 -4.83 9.69
C PHE A 192 -30.70 -4.53 10.63
N ALA A 193 -30.61 -3.40 11.35
CA ALA A 193 -31.74 -2.91 12.15
C ALA A 193 -32.99 -2.59 11.29
N TYR A 194 -32.79 -2.26 10.01
CA TYR A 194 -33.84 -2.04 9.03
C TYR A 194 -33.35 -2.42 7.62
N PRO A 195 -34.23 -2.82 6.69
CA PRO A 195 -33.82 -3.22 5.36
C PRO A 195 -33.14 -2.09 4.58
N ILE A 196 -32.02 -2.38 3.92
CA ILE A 196 -31.29 -1.46 3.03
C ILE A 196 -31.36 -2.05 1.63
N ASN A 197 -31.83 -1.29 0.64
CA ASN A 197 -32.00 -1.76 -0.74
C ASN A 197 -32.77 -3.10 -0.84
N LYS A 198 -33.79 -3.29 0.02
CA LYS A 198 -34.60 -4.52 0.17
C LYS A 198 -33.87 -5.75 0.73
N VAL A 199 -32.61 -5.62 1.12
CA VAL A 199 -31.83 -6.67 1.78
C VAL A 199 -31.89 -6.47 3.30
N LYS A 200 -31.93 -7.56 4.06
CA LYS A 200 -32.06 -7.53 5.54
C LYS A 200 -30.75 -7.78 6.28
N SER A 201 -29.72 -8.30 5.62
CA SER A 201 -28.41 -8.53 6.22
C SER A 201 -27.28 -8.26 5.22
N GLY A 202 -26.05 -8.28 5.69
CA GLY A 202 -24.88 -8.08 4.84
C GLY A 202 -23.60 -8.45 5.57
N HIS A 203 -22.53 -8.61 4.80
CA HIS A 203 -21.22 -8.97 5.34
C HIS A 203 -20.51 -7.73 5.83
N TYR A 204 -20.24 -7.66 7.13
CA TYR A 204 -19.55 -6.54 7.74
C TYR A 204 -18.05 -6.76 7.74
N CYS A 205 -17.33 -5.74 7.28
CA CYS A 205 -15.88 -5.75 7.16
C CYS A 205 -15.31 -4.44 7.69
N MET A 206 -14.16 -4.52 8.35
CA MET A 206 -13.39 -3.36 8.80
C MET A 206 -11.95 -3.44 8.31
N MET A 207 -11.44 -2.32 7.82
CA MET A 207 -10.08 -2.12 7.33
C MET A 207 -9.45 -0.95 8.09
N CYS A 208 -8.33 -1.21 8.75
CA CYS A 208 -7.47 -0.18 9.34
C CYS A 208 -6.47 0.28 8.28
N ILE A 209 -6.63 1.49 7.78
CA ILE A 209 -5.87 2.03 6.65
C ILE A 209 -5.05 3.22 7.15
N SER A 210 -3.76 3.22 6.87
CA SER A 210 -2.99 4.47 6.91
C SER A 210 -3.03 5.10 5.53
N SER A 211 -3.34 6.40 5.45
CA SER A 211 -3.33 7.12 4.18
C SER A 211 -3.28 8.64 4.36
N THR A 212 -3.10 9.36 3.26
CA THR A 212 -3.35 10.81 3.18
C THR A 212 -4.82 11.07 2.83
N SER A 213 -5.31 12.29 3.07
CA SER A 213 -6.72 12.61 2.78
C SER A 213 -7.06 12.44 1.29
N SER A 214 -6.17 12.87 0.39
CA SER A 214 -6.40 12.80 -1.05
C SER A 214 -6.55 11.37 -1.56
N ILE A 215 -5.70 10.46 -1.09
CA ILE A 215 -5.76 9.03 -1.44
C ILE A 215 -7.04 8.41 -0.87
N MET A 216 -7.41 8.75 0.37
CA MET A 216 -8.63 8.23 0.99
C MET A 216 -9.90 8.71 0.28
N ASP A 217 -9.93 9.95 -0.21
CA ASP A 217 -11.07 10.49 -0.95
C ASP A 217 -11.26 9.78 -2.30
N GLU A 218 -10.16 9.54 -3.04
CA GLU A 218 -10.19 8.76 -4.26
C GLU A 218 -10.55 7.29 -4.01
N PHE A 219 -10.09 6.71 -2.90
CA PHE A 219 -10.47 5.34 -2.49
C PHE A 219 -11.97 5.22 -2.23
N LYS A 220 -12.56 6.13 -1.45
CA LYS A 220 -14.01 6.18 -1.24
C LYS A 220 -14.79 6.35 -2.54
N ARG A 221 -14.26 7.13 -3.49
CA ARG A 221 -14.86 7.28 -4.83
C ARG A 221 -14.90 5.95 -5.57
N ARG A 222 -13.80 5.18 -5.58
CA ARG A 222 -13.77 3.85 -6.22
C ARG A 222 -14.66 2.83 -5.50
N VAL A 223 -14.65 2.81 -4.17
CA VAL A 223 -15.54 1.94 -3.37
C VAL A 223 -17.02 2.24 -3.66
N LYS A 224 -17.39 3.50 -3.81
CA LYS A 224 -18.77 3.90 -4.17
C LYS A 224 -19.22 3.33 -5.53
N LEU A 225 -18.29 3.10 -6.45
CA LEU A 225 -18.58 2.52 -7.77
C LEU A 225 -18.70 0.99 -7.73
N ASN A 226 -18.26 0.35 -6.64
CA ASN A 226 -18.36 -1.10 -6.50
C ASN A 226 -19.78 -1.50 -6.07
N GLU A 227 -20.50 -2.16 -6.98
CA GLU A 227 -21.89 -2.59 -6.76
C GLU A 227 -22.03 -3.66 -5.66
N SER A 228 -20.97 -4.42 -5.40
CA SER A 228 -20.91 -5.44 -4.35
C SER A 228 -20.91 -4.83 -2.95
N ILE A 229 -20.65 -3.53 -2.81
CA ILE A 229 -20.61 -2.81 -1.53
C ILE A 229 -21.91 -2.01 -1.36
N ILE A 230 -22.73 -2.40 -0.40
CA ILE A 230 -24.02 -1.76 -0.10
C ILE A 230 -23.82 -0.40 0.56
N ARG A 231 -22.89 -0.33 1.52
CA ARG A 231 -22.60 0.87 2.31
C ARG A 231 -21.16 0.85 2.77
N HIS A 232 -20.57 2.03 2.90
CA HIS A 232 -19.26 2.19 3.52
C HIS A 232 -19.25 3.43 4.41
N PHE A 233 -18.33 3.45 5.37
CA PHE A 233 -18.11 4.56 6.27
C PHE A 233 -16.63 4.64 6.64
N SER A 234 -16.10 5.85 6.77
CA SER A 234 -14.71 6.09 7.12
C SER A 234 -14.61 7.05 8.29
N VAL A 235 -13.85 6.69 9.32
CA VAL A 235 -13.55 7.55 10.45
C VAL A 235 -12.06 7.76 10.53
N ARG A 236 -11.63 9.02 10.71
CA ARG A 236 -10.23 9.32 11.03
C ARG A 236 -10.01 9.10 12.52
N VAL A 237 -9.00 8.31 12.86
CA VAL A 237 -8.62 7.99 14.24
C VAL A 237 -7.20 8.47 14.55
N ASN A 238 -6.90 8.61 15.83
CA ASN A 238 -5.57 8.99 16.30
C ASN A 238 -4.64 7.77 16.46
N GLU A 239 -5.19 6.63 16.88
CA GLU A 239 -4.50 5.35 17.06
C GLU A 239 -5.47 4.22 16.71
N PHE A 240 -4.96 3.07 16.25
CA PHE A 240 -5.79 1.88 16.08
C PHE A 240 -5.92 1.12 17.41
N PHE A 241 -7.05 0.41 17.55
CA PHE A 241 -7.24 -0.49 18.68
C PHE A 241 -6.20 -1.62 18.68
N LYS A 242 -5.77 -2.02 19.88
CA LYS A 242 -4.82 -3.13 20.11
C LYS A 242 -5.60 -4.43 20.28
N GLY A 243 -5.14 -5.50 19.66
CA GLY A 243 -5.81 -6.81 19.75
C GLY A 243 -6.99 -6.94 18.78
N LYS A 244 -8.02 -7.71 19.14
CA LYS A 244 -9.25 -7.91 18.34
C LYS A 244 -10.29 -6.84 18.68
N SER A 245 -11.22 -6.58 17.76
CA SER A 245 -12.35 -5.70 18.08
C SER A 245 -13.39 -6.42 18.93
N TYR A 246 -14.23 -5.63 19.61
CA TYR A 246 -15.39 -6.13 20.32
C TYR A 246 -16.30 -7.03 19.45
N MET A 247 -16.44 -6.68 18.16
CA MET A 247 -17.26 -7.48 17.24
C MET A 247 -16.67 -8.87 17.02
N MET A 248 -15.34 -8.98 16.89
CA MET A 248 -14.64 -10.26 16.79
C MET A 248 -14.75 -11.09 18.06
N ASP A 249 -14.61 -10.46 19.23
CA ASP A 249 -14.71 -11.15 20.52
C ASP A 249 -16.12 -11.71 20.74
N LYS A 250 -17.16 -10.91 20.44
CA LYS A 250 -18.56 -11.34 20.50
C LYS A 250 -18.84 -12.57 19.63
N GLN A 251 -18.26 -12.63 18.43
CA GLN A 251 -18.43 -13.79 17.55
C GLN A 251 -17.77 -15.05 18.09
N ILE A 252 -16.60 -14.92 18.74
CA ILE A 252 -15.91 -16.06 19.34
C ILE A 252 -16.73 -16.60 20.50
N GLU A 253 -17.31 -15.73 21.32
CA GLU A 253 -18.21 -16.12 22.41
C GLU A 253 -19.45 -16.85 21.88
N GLU A 254 -20.10 -16.31 20.84
CA GLU A 254 -21.28 -16.92 20.20
C GLU A 254 -20.98 -18.27 19.52
N GLN A 255 -19.76 -18.49 19.03
CA GLN A 255 -19.33 -19.76 18.43
C GLN A 255 -18.90 -20.81 19.46
N SER A 256 -18.57 -20.38 20.68
CA SER A 256 -18.11 -21.25 21.77
C SER A 256 -19.24 -21.69 22.71
N ALA A 257 -20.42 -21.08 22.58
CA ALA A 257 -21.64 -21.37 23.34
C ALA A 257 -22.55 -22.35 22.58
#